data_AF-A0A7C1PXR4-F1
#
_entry.id   AF-A0A7C1PXR4-F1
#
_cell.length_a   1.000
_cell.length_b   1.000
_cell.length_c   1.000
_cell.angle_alpha   90.00
_cell.angle_beta   90.00
_cell.angle_gamma   90.00
#
_symmetry.space_group_name_H-M   'P 1'
#
loop_
_entity.id
_entity.type
_entity.pdbx_description
1 polymer ?
#
loop_
_entity_poly.entity_id
_entity_poly.type
_entity_poly.pdbx_seq_one_letter_code
_entity_poly.pdbx_strand_id
1 'polypeptide(L)'
;MNFRQAAYHVLKDEKRPIPAKEITQIALRDGLIKTDGKTPDATMGAVVYADIKQKGEKSLFMKAKSGLFGLREWDEEAKEGKDETMKMPPQVDLIIKYLEERQYDSTSPANFEETLKDAFSFLGFEAVLIGGSGDTDVLLVANIGQESFKVSVDGKTSKSGRITDSQIDWLSLRDHKNKNRTDFVVVVGPTFAGGNLEERASEYNVSLLKTEDLVKLVEAHSKFPFTLTELKDLFRGKGDRSTQLEDLLTQNLSRRNLLERFRVVIEEMQSLQDHLGYFTFDSLAGREKIVGLDIGTEDIKYIISLLKLPFINGVKEISENKYILTIRIKDMANIFCQISNLLISLEEKKELILPPSSHIREEPVLKKKLVSKYFKWNIRGHSVVAIAKKDNPYEHYCPIAHFHIILEKIIEAFKSQNVINTYLIFSMLEGQNLSSDRPFKGKAEEYKIRMALGILEIEELVRWTGSKRPIEYKLNVPIEIIHEWIPKNIKKRE
;
A
#
# COMPACT_ATOMS: atom_id res chain seq x y z
N MET A 1 -43.54 31.85 -8.50
CA MET A 1 -42.54 32.47 -7.59
C MET A 1 -41.95 33.71 -8.26
N ASN A 2 -41.23 34.57 -7.53
CA ASN A 2 -40.44 35.63 -8.19
C ASN A 2 -39.10 35.07 -8.71
N PHE A 3 -38.42 35.79 -9.61
CA PHE A 3 -37.16 35.34 -10.23
C PHE A 3 -36.08 34.98 -9.20
N ARG A 4 -35.97 35.73 -8.10
CA ARG A 4 -35.00 35.47 -7.03
C ARG A 4 -35.28 34.13 -6.32
N GLN A 5 -36.53 33.87 -5.96
CA GLN A 5 -36.94 32.62 -5.31
C GLN A 5 -36.76 31.42 -6.24
N ALA A 6 -37.12 31.57 -7.51
CA ALA A 6 -36.93 30.52 -8.51
C ALA A 6 -35.44 30.23 -8.75
N ALA A 7 -34.59 31.24 -8.80
CA ALA A 7 -33.14 31.06 -8.90
C ALA A 7 -32.58 30.27 -7.71
N TYR A 8 -33.03 30.56 -6.48
CA TYR A 8 -32.62 29.82 -5.30
C TYR A 8 -33.05 28.34 -5.38
N HIS A 9 -34.31 28.09 -5.72
CA HIS A 9 -34.85 26.73 -5.83
C HIS A 9 -34.09 25.89 -6.88
N VAL A 10 -33.91 26.45 -8.08
CA VAL A 10 -33.22 25.75 -9.16
C VAL A 10 -31.76 25.45 -8.80
N LEU A 11 -31.05 26.42 -8.21
CA LEU A 11 -29.67 26.18 -7.77
C LEU A 11 -29.62 25.13 -6.67
N LYS A 12 -30.55 25.17 -5.70
CA LYS A 12 -30.62 24.21 -4.60
C LYS A 12 -30.81 22.77 -5.08
N ASP A 13 -31.63 22.57 -6.11
CA ASP A 13 -31.89 21.25 -6.69
C ASP A 13 -30.72 20.75 -7.55
N GLU A 14 -30.14 21.63 -8.38
CA GLU A 14 -29.06 21.27 -9.31
C GLU A 14 -27.70 21.06 -8.62
N LYS A 15 -27.50 21.61 -7.41
CA LYS A 15 -26.28 21.47 -6.58
C LYS A 15 -24.96 21.75 -7.32
N ARG A 16 -24.98 22.58 -8.37
CA ARG A 16 -23.80 22.99 -9.14
C ARG A 16 -23.96 24.40 -9.69
N PRO A 17 -22.86 25.15 -9.91
CA PRO A 17 -22.95 26.47 -10.51
C PRO A 17 -23.41 26.41 -11.96
N ILE A 18 -24.44 27.18 -12.29
CA ILE A 18 -25.03 27.22 -13.64
C ILE A 18 -25.26 28.65 -14.12
N PRO A 19 -25.29 28.90 -15.45
CA PRO A 19 -25.52 30.22 -16.01
C PRO A 19 -26.99 30.64 -15.88
N ALA A 20 -27.26 31.94 -15.85
CA ALA A 20 -28.62 32.49 -15.72
C ALA A 20 -29.60 31.98 -16.79
N LYS A 21 -29.10 31.71 -18.01
CA LYS A 21 -29.90 31.12 -19.09
C LYS A 21 -30.43 29.74 -18.71
N GLU A 22 -29.59 28.89 -18.14
CA GLU A 22 -29.95 27.53 -17.71
C GLU A 22 -30.89 27.58 -16.50
N ILE A 23 -30.62 28.46 -15.53
CA ILE A 23 -31.52 28.71 -14.39
C ILE A 23 -32.92 29.08 -14.87
N THR A 24 -33.00 29.96 -15.87
CA THR A 24 -34.27 30.44 -16.44
C THR A 24 -35.02 29.33 -17.18
N GLN A 25 -34.30 28.52 -17.96
CA GLN A 25 -34.88 27.39 -18.69
C GLN A 25 -35.48 26.36 -17.74
N ILE A 26 -34.77 26.00 -16.67
CA ILE A 26 -35.25 25.08 -15.65
C ILE A 26 -36.45 25.68 -14.91
N ALA A 27 -36.37 26.95 -14.51
CA ALA A 27 -37.46 27.63 -13.81
C ALA A 27 -38.76 27.74 -14.64
N LEU A 28 -38.64 27.86 -15.97
CA LEU A 28 -39.79 27.84 -16.88
C LEU A 28 -40.33 26.43 -17.10
N ARG A 29 -39.43 25.46 -17.33
CA ARG A 29 -39.78 24.04 -17.52
C ARG A 29 -40.54 23.50 -16.31
N ASP A 30 -40.10 23.86 -15.11
CA ASP A 30 -40.64 23.36 -13.84
C ASP A 30 -41.81 24.25 -13.34
N GLY A 31 -42.25 25.22 -14.13
CA GLY A 31 -43.39 26.08 -13.82
C GLY A 31 -43.19 27.04 -12.65
N LEU A 32 -41.94 27.23 -12.19
CA LEU A 32 -41.59 28.06 -11.03
C LEU A 32 -41.80 29.56 -11.32
N ILE A 33 -41.65 29.98 -12.58
CA ILE A 33 -41.91 31.33 -13.08
C ILE A 33 -42.77 31.31 -14.34
N LYS A 34 -43.48 32.41 -14.59
CA LYS A 34 -44.15 32.72 -15.86
C LYS A 34 -43.73 34.11 -16.28
N THR A 35 -43.54 34.35 -17.57
CA THR A 35 -43.05 35.63 -18.08
C THR A 35 -43.66 35.94 -19.43
N ASP A 36 -44.11 37.18 -19.61
CA ASP A 36 -44.54 37.74 -20.90
C ASP A 36 -43.39 38.54 -21.59
N GLY A 37 -42.21 38.55 -20.96
CA GLY A 37 -41.04 39.31 -21.41
C GLY A 37 -40.25 38.59 -22.50
N LYS A 38 -39.62 39.38 -23.39
CA LYS A 38 -38.85 38.83 -24.54
C LYS A 38 -37.52 38.19 -24.15
N THR A 39 -36.94 38.54 -23.00
CA THR A 39 -35.59 38.11 -22.57
C THR A 39 -35.55 37.76 -21.07
N PRO A 40 -36.24 36.69 -20.64
CA PRO A 40 -36.34 36.32 -19.22
C PRO A 40 -35.00 35.90 -18.61
N ASP A 41 -34.05 35.41 -19.41
CA ASP A 41 -32.70 35.03 -18.98
C ASP A 41 -31.84 36.25 -18.58
N ALA A 42 -31.97 37.35 -19.33
CA ALA A 42 -31.33 38.62 -18.97
C ALA A 42 -31.90 39.19 -17.66
N THR A 43 -33.22 39.08 -17.47
CA THR A 43 -33.89 39.48 -16.22
C THR A 43 -33.43 38.62 -15.03
N MET A 44 -33.36 37.29 -15.20
CA MET A 44 -32.85 36.37 -14.18
C MET A 44 -31.42 36.74 -13.76
N GLY A 45 -30.52 36.94 -14.74
CA GLY A 45 -29.14 37.32 -14.48
C GLY A 45 -29.03 38.67 -13.77
N ALA A 46 -29.81 39.67 -14.18
CA ALA A 46 -29.82 40.99 -13.54
C ALA A 46 -30.30 40.93 -12.09
N VAL A 47 -31.33 40.12 -11.79
CA VAL A 47 -31.87 39.95 -10.43
C VAL A 47 -30.83 39.29 -9.52
N VAL A 48 -30.19 38.20 -9.95
CA VAL A 48 -29.17 37.51 -9.15
C VAL A 48 -27.93 38.40 -8.96
N TYR A 49 -27.49 39.10 -10.01
CA TYR A 49 -26.33 40.00 -9.93
C TYR A 49 -26.60 41.20 -9.02
N ALA A 50 -27.78 41.80 -9.10
CA ALA A 50 -28.18 42.91 -8.23
C ALA A 50 -28.24 42.47 -6.76
N ASP A 51 -28.74 41.26 -6.48
CA ASP A 51 -28.78 40.71 -5.11
C ASP A 51 -27.37 40.55 -4.53
N ILE A 52 -26.44 39.97 -5.32
CA ILE A 52 -25.02 39.83 -4.95
C ILE A 52 -24.39 41.20 -4.70
N LYS A 53 -24.60 42.17 -5.62
CA LYS A 53 -24.00 43.50 -5.52
C LYS A 53 -24.52 44.30 -4.33
N GLN A 54 -25.81 44.21 -4.02
CA GLN A 54 -26.43 44.97 -2.93
C GLN A 54 -26.16 44.35 -1.55
N LYS A 55 -26.15 43.02 -1.45
CA LYS A 55 -26.06 42.32 -0.16
C LYS A 55 -24.67 41.77 0.15
N GLY A 56 -23.77 41.73 -0.83
CA GLY A 56 -22.40 41.22 -0.67
C GLY A 56 -22.40 39.81 -0.07
N GLU A 57 -21.68 39.64 1.03
CA GLU A 57 -21.58 38.39 1.78
C GLU A 57 -22.90 37.91 2.39
N LYS A 58 -23.92 38.78 2.51
CA LYS A 58 -25.26 38.40 3.00
C LYS A 58 -26.21 37.94 1.88
N SER A 59 -25.76 37.90 0.63
CA SER A 59 -26.56 37.35 -0.46
C SER A 59 -26.59 35.83 -0.39
N LEU A 60 -27.76 35.24 -0.65
CA LEU A 60 -27.92 33.78 -0.81
C LEU A 60 -27.14 33.25 -2.02
N PHE A 61 -26.74 34.14 -2.94
CA PHE A 61 -26.05 33.81 -4.16
C PHE A 61 -24.57 34.21 -4.09
N MET A 62 -23.75 33.51 -4.87
CA MET A 62 -22.36 33.84 -5.12
C MET A 62 -22.05 33.71 -6.61
N LYS A 63 -21.05 34.46 -7.07
CA LYS A 63 -20.52 34.30 -8.43
C LYS A 63 -19.41 33.25 -8.39
N ALA A 64 -19.71 32.04 -8.85
CA ALA A 64 -18.76 30.93 -8.81
C ALA A 64 -17.60 31.13 -9.80
N LYS A 65 -17.91 31.55 -11.04
CA LYS A 65 -16.96 31.94 -12.10
C LYS A 65 -17.62 32.98 -13.02
N SER A 66 -16.90 33.50 -14.01
CA SER A 66 -17.48 34.45 -14.99
C SER A 66 -18.74 33.87 -15.65
N GLY A 67 -19.90 34.45 -15.36
CA GLY A 67 -21.19 34.03 -15.92
C GLY A 67 -21.90 32.87 -15.20
N LEU A 68 -21.32 32.27 -14.15
CA LEU A 68 -21.93 31.18 -13.38
C LEU A 68 -22.36 31.63 -11.98
N PHE A 69 -23.57 31.24 -11.58
CA PHE A 69 -24.14 31.54 -10.27
C PHE A 69 -24.25 30.27 -9.43
N GLY A 70 -24.00 30.39 -8.13
CA GLY A 70 -24.17 29.32 -7.14
C GLY A 70 -24.79 29.84 -5.85
N LEU A 71 -25.07 28.95 -4.89
CA LEU A 71 -25.55 29.33 -3.56
C LEU A 71 -24.40 29.50 -2.58
N ARG A 72 -24.52 30.51 -1.70
CA ARG A 72 -23.52 30.78 -0.65
C ARG A 72 -23.53 29.72 0.46
N GLU A 73 -24.66 29.05 0.68
CA GLU A 73 -24.75 27.91 1.61
C GLU A 73 -23.81 26.77 1.20
N TRP A 74 -23.39 26.65 -0.07
CA TRP A 74 -22.38 25.68 -0.50
C TRP A 74 -20.98 26.01 0.04
N ASP A 75 -20.65 27.29 0.20
CA ASP A 75 -19.40 27.73 0.83
C ASP A 75 -19.47 27.58 2.36
N GLU A 76 -20.67 27.72 2.96
CA GLU A 76 -20.89 27.51 4.40
C GLU A 76 -20.90 26.01 4.77
N GLU A 77 -21.53 25.15 3.98
CA GLU A 77 -21.38 23.68 4.08
C GLU A 77 -19.91 23.26 3.88
N ALA A 78 -19.16 23.97 3.01
CA ALA A 78 -17.73 23.77 2.82
C ALA A 78 -16.83 24.47 3.88
N LYS A 79 -17.40 25.25 4.81
CA LYS A 79 -16.70 25.91 5.94
C LYS A 79 -17.05 25.25 7.28
N GLU A 80 -18.29 24.82 7.49
CA GLU A 80 -18.70 23.97 8.62
C GLU A 80 -18.04 22.58 8.55
N GLY A 81 -17.62 22.14 7.35
CA GLY A 81 -16.71 21.00 7.17
C GLY A 81 -15.22 21.28 7.36
N LYS A 82 -14.80 22.47 7.86
CA LYS A 82 -13.38 22.88 7.95
C LYS A 82 -12.88 23.28 9.32
N ASP A 83 -13.69 23.20 10.36
CA ASP A 83 -13.23 23.35 11.75
C ASP A 83 -13.44 22.04 12.52
N GLU A 84 -12.86 20.96 12.01
CA GLU A 84 -12.74 19.70 12.73
C GLU A 84 -11.34 19.13 12.50
N THR A 85 -10.65 18.88 13.60
CA THR A 85 -9.45 18.03 13.70
C THR A 85 -9.52 16.87 12.70
N MET A 86 -8.64 16.87 11.70
CA MET A 86 -8.27 15.73 10.84
C MET A 86 -9.33 14.60 10.81
N LYS A 87 -10.47 14.81 10.13
CA LYS A 87 -11.42 13.70 9.89
C LYS A 87 -10.70 12.61 9.08
N MET A 88 -10.67 11.41 9.64
CA MET A 88 -10.07 10.24 9.04
C MET A 88 -10.82 9.88 7.74
N PRO A 89 -10.22 9.13 6.80
CA PRO A 89 -10.94 8.68 5.61
C PRO A 89 -12.21 7.90 6.02
N PRO A 90 -13.35 8.03 5.32
CA PRO A 90 -14.61 7.38 5.69
C PRO A 90 -14.55 5.85 5.87
N GLN A 91 -13.52 5.19 5.33
CA GLN A 91 -13.25 3.77 5.51
C GLN A 91 -12.62 3.43 6.86
N VAL A 92 -11.81 4.33 7.45
CA VAL A 92 -11.08 4.07 8.70
C VAL A 92 -12.01 4.16 9.91
N ASP A 93 -12.91 5.15 9.92
CA ASP A 93 -13.92 5.29 10.98
C ASP A 93 -14.81 4.04 11.08
N LEU A 94 -15.15 3.43 9.93
CA LEU A 94 -15.92 2.18 9.90
C LEU A 94 -15.13 0.99 10.44
N ILE A 95 -13.85 0.87 10.08
CA ILE A 95 -12.97 -0.18 10.61
C ILE A 95 -12.88 -0.07 12.14
N ILE A 96 -12.60 1.12 12.66
CA ILE A 96 -12.49 1.37 14.11
C ILE A 96 -13.80 1.04 14.81
N LYS A 97 -14.92 1.58 14.31
CA LYS A 97 -16.25 1.30 14.87
C LYS A 97 -16.55 -0.20 14.93
N TYR A 98 -16.27 -0.94 13.85
CA TYR A 98 -16.54 -2.38 13.84
C TYR A 98 -15.59 -3.18 14.72
N LEU A 99 -14.32 -2.76 14.88
CA LEU A 99 -13.42 -3.37 15.85
C LEU A 99 -13.98 -3.21 17.27
N GLU A 100 -14.44 -2.01 17.61
CA GLU A 100 -14.96 -1.68 18.93
C GLU A 100 -16.29 -2.40 19.25
N GLU A 101 -17.19 -2.53 18.28
CA GLU A 101 -18.50 -3.15 18.45
C GLU A 101 -18.45 -4.68 18.40
N ARG A 102 -17.78 -5.27 17.39
CA ARG A 102 -17.88 -6.70 17.08
C ARG A 102 -17.07 -7.58 18.03
N GLN A 103 -16.05 -7.04 18.71
CA GLN A 103 -15.28 -7.76 19.73
C GLN A 103 -16.13 -8.28 20.91
N TYR A 104 -17.33 -7.72 21.13
CA TYR A 104 -18.26 -8.14 22.18
C TYR A 104 -19.36 -9.09 21.67
N ASP A 105 -19.50 -9.27 20.36
CA ASP A 105 -20.52 -10.13 19.75
C ASP A 105 -20.04 -11.58 19.65
N SER A 106 -20.17 -12.33 20.75
CA SER A 106 -19.89 -13.77 20.75
C SER A 106 -20.90 -14.62 19.98
N THR A 107 -21.97 -14.03 19.41
CA THR A 107 -22.92 -14.78 18.57
C THR A 107 -22.48 -14.87 17.12
N SER A 108 -21.62 -13.94 16.68
CA SER A 108 -21.10 -13.90 15.30
C SER A 108 -19.57 -13.64 15.26
N PRO A 109 -18.72 -14.56 15.79
CA PRO A 109 -17.26 -14.35 15.82
C PRO A 109 -16.63 -14.09 14.44
N ALA A 110 -17.16 -14.71 13.39
CA ALA A 110 -16.71 -14.51 12.01
C ALA A 110 -16.79 -13.04 11.54
N ASN A 111 -17.74 -12.26 12.06
CA ASN A 111 -17.83 -10.83 11.74
C ASN A 111 -16.65 -10.05 12.31
N PHE A 112 -16.13 -10.46 13.47
CA PHE A 112 -14.94 -9.84 14.06
C PHE A 112 -13.70 -10.19 13.25
N GLU A 113 -13.55 -11.43 12.83
CA GLU A 113 -12.46 -11.88 11.94
C GLU A 113 -12.45 -11.12 10.60
N GLU A 114 -13.62 -10.89 10.00
CA GLU A 114 -13.73 -10.07 8.79
C GLU A 114 -13.23 -8.63 9.03
N THR A 115 -13.56 -8.04 10.18
CA THR A 115 -13.06 -6.72 10.55
C THR A 115 -11.56 -6.72 10.82
N LEU A 116 -11.01 -7.77 11.42
CA LEU A 116 -9.56 -7.92 11.57
C LEU A 116 -8.87 -8.00 10.20
N LYS A 117 -9.43 -8.75 9.25
CA LYS A 117 -8.95 -8.79 7.86
C LYS A 117 -8.93 -7.40 7.24
N ASP A 118 -10.00 -6.62 7.39
CA ASP A 118 -10.06 -5.25 6.86
C ASP A 118 -9.04 -4.32 7.54
N ALA A 119 -8.90 -4.40 8.87
CA ALA A 119 -7.95 -3.60 9.64
C ALA A 119 -6.50 -3.88 9.24
N PHE A 120 -6.10 -5.15 9.16
CA PHE A 120 -4.74 -5.51 8.74
C PHE A 120 -4.49 -5.24 7.25
N SER A 121 -5.51 -5.36 6.39
CA SER A 121 -5.41 -4.90 5.00
C SER A 121 -5.11 -3.41 4.93
N PHE A 122 -5.79 -2.60 5.75
CA PHE A 122 -5.54 -1.15 5.84
C PHE A 122 -4.13 -0.83 6.36
N LEU A 123 -3.57 -1.65 7.25
CA LEU A 123 -2.17 -1.53 7.71
C LEU A 123 -1.13 -1.97 6.66
N GLY A 124 -1.58 -2.44 5.48
CA GLY A 124 -0.74 -2.78 4.34
C GLY A 124 -0.42 -4.27 4.17
N PHE A 125 -1.05 -5.16 4.94
CA PHE A 125 -0.89 -6.62 4.76
C PHE A 125 -1.80 -7.15 3.65
N GLU A 126 -1.38 -8.20 2.97
CA GLU A 126 -2.31 -9.06 2.23
C GLU A 126 -3.02 -9.97 3.23
N ALA A 127 -4.26 -9.63 3.60
CA ALA A 127 -5.03 -10.36 4.61
C ALA A 127 -6.13 -11.22 3.97
N VAL A 128 -6.18 -12.50 4.34
CA VAL A 128 -7.20 -13.45 3.85
C VAL A 128 -7.75 -14.29 4.99
N LEU A 129 -9.04 -14.64 4.94
CA LEU A 129 -9.65 -15.56 5.89
C LEU A 129 -9.36 -17.00 5.48
N ILE A 130 -8.91 -17.83 6.43
CA ILE A 130 -8.59 -19.24 6.24
C ILE A 130 -9.25 -20.04 7.36
N GLY A 131 -10.20 -20.90 7.00
CA GLY A 131 -10.81 -21.84 7.95
C GLY A 131 -12.26 -22.19 7.62
N GLY A 132 -12.86 -23.00 8.49
CA GLY A 132 -14.27 -23.39 8.44
C GLY A 132 -15.09 -22.73 9.54
N SER A 133 -16.41 -22.96 9.56
CA SER A 133 -17.32 -22.43 10.58
C SER A 133 -16.83 -22.76 12.01
N GLY A 134 -16.35 -21.75 12.73
CA GLY A 134 -15.89 -21.85 14.14
C GLY A 134 -14.39 -21.96 14.36
N ASP A 135 -13.57 -21.98 13.29
CA ASP A 135 -12.10 -22.10 13.33
C ASP A 135 -11.49 -21.28 12.16
N THR A 136 -11.99 -20.06 11.96
CA THR A 136 -11.56 -19.20 10.86
C THR A 136 -10.52 -18.22 11.36
N ASP A 137 -9.30 -18.34 10.86
CA ASP A 137 -8.19 -17.43 11.18
C ASP A 137 -8.00 -16.41 10.06
N VAL A 138 -7.44 -15.25 10.37
CA VAL A 138 -6.93 -14.31 9.35
C VAL A 138 -5.45 -14.62 9.11
N LEU A 139 -5.10 -15.01 7.90
CA LEU A 139 -3.71 -15.10 7.47
C LEU A 139 -3.26 -13.75 6.89
N LEU A 140 -2.21 -13.18 7.47
CA LEU A 140 -1.54 -12.00 6.95
C LEU A 140 -0.26 -12.39 6.23
N VAL A 141 -0.05 -11.81 5.05
CA VAL A 141 1.21 -11.88 4.31
C VAL A 141 1.78 -10.48 4.16
N ALA A 142 3.00 -10.28 4.65
CA ALA A 142 3.75 -9.04 4.49
C ALA A 142 4.83 -9.22 3.43
N ASN A 143 4.76 -8.45 2.35
CA ASN A 143 5.72 -8.49 1.24
C ASN A 143 6.69 -7.30 1.36
N ILE A 144 7.94 -7.56 1.73
CA ILE A 144 8.97 -6.53 1.97
C ILE A 144 10.15 -6.77 1.03
N GLY A 145 10.06 -6.24 -0.19
CA GLY A 145 11.09 -6.43 -1.20
C GLY A 145 11.24 -7.92 -1.58
N GLN A 146 12.40 -8.50 -1.27
CA GLN A 146 12.63 -9.94 -1.46
C GLN A 146 12.20 -10.77 -0.24
N GLU A 147 12.04 -10.18 0.93
CA GLU A 147 11.61 -10.90 2.13
C GLU A 147 10.08 -10.94 2.24
N SER A 148 9.58 -11.98 2.87
CA SER A 148 8.18 -12.01 3.33
C SER A 148 8.10 -12.60 4.72
N PHE A 149 7.04 -12.24 5.45
CA PHE A 149 6.68 -12.96 6.67
C PHE A 149 5.17 -13.13 6.75
N LYS A 150 4.74 -14.16 7.47
CA LYS A 150 3.35 -14.55 7.61
C LYS A 150 2.92 -14.55 9.06
N VAL A 151 1.70 -14.07 9.32
CA VAL A 151 1.10 -14.03 10.65
C VAL A 151 -0.25 -14.72 10.61
N SER A 152 -0.50 -15.64 11.53
CA SER A 152 -1.85 -16.16 11.80
C SER A 152 -2.48 -15.29 12.87
N VAL A 153 -3.68 -14.78 12.62
CA VAL A 153 -4.43 -13.95 13.57
C VAL A 153 -5.73 -14.65 13.92
N ASP A 154 -5.91 -14.92 15.20
CA ASP A 154 -7.12 -15.50 15.77
C ASP A 154 -7.93 -14.41 16.50
N GLY A 155 -9.17 -14.22 16.07
CA GLY A 155 -10.07 -13.22 16.64
C GLY A 155 -10.94 -13.80 17.75
N LYS A 156 -10.76 -13.33 18.99
CA LYS A 156 -11.56 -13.77 20.14
C LYS A 156 -12.51 -12.70 20.62
N THR A 157 -13.79 -13.04 20.69
CA THR A 157 -14.86 -12.17 21.17
C THR A 157 -15.31 -12.54 22.59
N SER A 158 -15.78 -11.57 23.37
CA SER A 158 -16.31 -11.83 24.71
C SER A 158 -17.35 -10.81 25.14
N LYS A 159 -18.55 -11.27 25.50
CA LYS A 159 -19.62 -10.42 26.06
C LYS A 159 -19.23 -9.74 27.38
N SER A 160 -18.36 -10.36 28.18
CA SER A 160 -17.85 -9.77 29.43
C SER A 160 -16.67 -8.82 29.21
N GLY A 161 -16.18 -8.75 27.96
CA GLY A 161 -15.03 -7.94 27.57
C GLY A 161 -13.68 -8.49 27.98
N ARG A 162 -13.61 -9.68 28.58
CA ARG A 162 -12.36 -10.31 29.02
C ARG A 162 -12.23 -11.71 28.44
N ILE A 163 -11.08 -11.98 27.82
CA ILE A 163 -10.69 -13.29 27.31
C ILE A 163 -9.96 -14.05 28.40
N THR A 164 -10.49 -15.22 28.75
CA THR A 164 -9.86 -16.16 29.67
C THR A 164 -9.08 -17.22 28.91
N ASP A 165 -8.15 -17.84 29.61
CA ASP A 165 -7.29 -18.88 29.07
C ASP A 165 -8.10 -20.05 28.47
N SER A 166 -9.20 -20.45 29.10
CA SER A 166 -10.10 -21.51 28.63
C SER A 166 -10.78 -21.23 27.29
N GLN A 167 -10.77 -19.97 26.82
CA GLN A 167 -11.37 -19.58 25.54
C GLN A 167 -10.37 -19.69 24.38
N ILE A 168 -9.10 -19.96 24.66
CA ILE A 168 -8.05 -20.07 23.66
C ILE A 168 -7.67 -21.54 23.51
N ASP A 169 -7.83 -22.08 22.30
CA ASP A 169 -7.32 -23.40 21.96
C ASP A 169 -5.87 -23.31 21.50
N TRP A 170 -4.95 -23.38 22.47
CA TRP A 170 -3.52 -23.27 22.24
C TRP A 170 -2.94 -24.35 21.31
N LEU A 171 -3.52 -25.56 21.31
CA LEU A 171 -3.06 -26.66 20.46
C LEU A 171 -3.42 -26.39 19.00
N SER A 172 -4.65 -25.96 18.75
CA SER A 172 -5.12 -25.61 17.40
C SER A 172 -4.30 -24.47 16.80
N LEU A 173 -4.00 -23.42 17.57
CA LEU A 173 -3.12 -22.31 17.11
C LEU A 173 -1.73 -22.79 16.68
N ARG A 174 -1.14 -23.73 17.43
CA ARG A 174 0.17 -24.32 17.09
C ARG A 174 0.09 -25.17 15.83
N ASP A 175 -0.97 -25.96 15.68
CA ASP A 175 -1.14 -26.84 14.53
C ASP A 175 -1.41 -26.03 13.26
N HIS A 176 -2.22 -24.96 13.33
CA HIS A 176 -2.44 -24.01 12.23
C HIS A 176 -1.15 -23.29 11.84
N LYS A 177 -0.33 -22.86 12.81
CA LYS A 177 0.99 -22.27 12.55
C LYS A 177 1.86 -23.21 11.70
N ASN A 178 1.93 -24.48 12.08
CA ASN A 178 2.73 -25.48 11.38
C ASN A 178 2.18 -25.78 9.98
N LYS A 179 0.85 -25.92 9.86
CA LYS A 179 0.15 -26.21 8.60
C LYS A 179 0.31 -25.08 7.59
N ASN A 180 0.11 -23.83 8.04
CA ASN A 180 0.16 -22.64 7.19
C ASN A 180 1.57 -22.04 7.08
N ARG A 181 2.55 -22.62 7.78
CA ARG A 181 3.95 -22.16 7.86
C ARG A 181 4.03 -20.67 8.19
N THR A 182 3.27 -20.23 9.19
CA THR A 182 3.31 -18.83 9.64
C THR A 182 4.49 -18.61 10.59
N ASP A 183 5.11 -17.45 10.48
CA ASP A 183 6.24 -17.07 11.33
C ASP A 183 5.75 -16.72 12.74
N PHE A 184 4.62 -16.02 12.80
CA PHE A 184 4.03 -15.48 14.02
C PHE A 184 2.56 -15.90 14.18
N VAL A 185 2.10 -15.93 15.43
CA VAL A 185 0.70 -16.15 15.79
C VAL A 185 0.28 -15.07 16.76
N VAL A 186 -0.88 -14.47 16.52
CA VAL A 186 -1.43 -13.38 17.32
C VAL A 186 -2.87 -13.73 17.67
N VAL A 187 -3.24 -13.55 18.93
CA VAL A 187 -4.64 -13.55 19.36
C VAL A 187 -5.06 -12.11 19.59
N VAL A 188 -6.15 -11.70 18.95
CA VAL A 188 -6.74 -10.36 19.10
C VAL A 188 -8.06 -10.45 19.85
N GLY A 189 -8.25 -9.60 20.86
CA GLY A 189 -9.50 -9.56 21.62
C GLY A 189 -9.60 -8.34 22.53
N PRO A 190 -10.74 -8.12 23.22
CA PRO A 190 -11.02 -6.90 23.97
C PRO A 190 -10.02 -6.63 25.09
N THR A 191 -9.82 -7.59 25.98
CA THR A 191 -8.73 -7.59 26.95
C THR A 191 -8.45 -9.01 27.42
N PHE A 192 -7.31 -9.24 28.08
CA PHE A 192 -6.87 -10.57 28.49
C PHE A 192 -6.87 -10.75 30.00
N ALA A 193 -7.07 -11.99 30.44
CA ALA A 193 -7.16 -12.33 31.86
C ALA A 193 -5.84 -12.20 32.65
N GLY A 194 -4.70 -12.07 31.97
CA GLY A 194 -3.38 -12.10 32.58
C GLY A 194 -3.05 -13.46 33.22
N GLY A 195 -1.98 -13.50 34.03
CA GLY A 195 -1.59 -14.67 34.81
C GLY A 195 -1.33 -15.89 33.92
N ASN A 196 -2.01 -17.01 34.21
CA ASN A 196 -1.89 -18.26 33.45
C ASN A 196 -2.06 -18.09 31.94
N LEU A 197 -2.89 -17.14 31.48
CA LEU A 197 -3.09 -16.89 30.05
C LEU A 197 -1.80 -16.37 29.40
N GLU A 198 -1.12 -15.40 30.04
CA GLU A 198 0.13 -14.82 29.54
C GLU A 198 1.29 -15.81 29.61
N GLU A 199 1.34 -16.64 30.65
CA GLU A 199 2.29 -17.73 30.78
C GLU A 199 2.13 -18.74 29.63
N ARG A 200 0.90 -19.17 29.33
CA ARG A 200 0.64 -20.08 28.21
C ARG A 200 0.86 -19.44 26.84
N ALA A 201 0.50 -18.17 26.66
CA ALA A 201 0.84 -17.43 25.44
C ALA A 201 2.35 -17.45 25.21
N SER A 202 3.14 -17.31 26.28
CA SER A 202 4.60 -17.38 26.21
C SER A 202 5.13 -18.79 25.93
N GLU A 203 4.51 -19.83 26.50
CA GLU A 203 4.84 -21.23 26.24
C GLU A 203 4.59 -21.59 24.75
N TYR A 204 3.44 -21.20 24.20
CA TYR A 204 3.04 -21.50 22.83
C TYR A 204 3.58 -20.51 21.79
N ASN A 205 4.33 -19.50 22.22
CA ASN A 205 4.90 -18.46 21.36
C ASN A 205 3.83 -17.68 20.56
N VAL A 206 2.79 -17.27 21.27
CA VAL A 206 1.65 -16.50 20.79
C VAL A 206 1.75 -15.08 21.36
N SER A 207 1.56 -14.08 20.50
CA SER A 207 1.44 -12.68 20.91
C SER A 207 -0.02 -12.35 21.24
N LEU A 208 -0.24 -11.57 22.30
CA LEU A 208 -1.56 -11.10 22.69
C LEU A 208 -1.68 -9.63 22.29
N LEU A 209 -2.69 -9.28 21.50
CA LEU A 209 -2.94 -7.91 21.05
C LEU A 209 -4.35 -7.50 21.43
N LYS A 210 -4.48 -6.42 22.19
CA LYS A 210 -5.81 -5.92 22.55
C LYS A 210 -6.43 -5.19 21.37
N THR A 211 -7.74 -5.25 21.24
CA THR A 211 -8.46 -4.51 20.19
C THR A 211 -8.21 -3.00 20.31
N GLU A 212 -8.14 -2.46 21.53
CA GLU A 212 -7.81 -1.05 21.77
C GLU A 212 -6.44 -0.65 21.18
N ASP A 213 -5.49 -1.58 21.19
CA ASP A 213 -4.14 -1.35 20.68
C ASP A 213 -4.11 -1.42 19.16
N LEU A 214 -4.88 -2.34 18.56
CA LEU A 214 -5.09 -2.36 17.11
C LEU A 214 -5.79 -1.10 16.61
N VAL A 215 -6.76 -0.56 17.36
CA VAL A 215 -7.41 0.72 17.06
C VAL A 215 -6.37 1.84 17.05
N LYS A 216 -5.52 1.96 18.08
CA LYS A 216 -4.43 2.96 18.11
C LYS A 216 -3.50 2.84 16.89
N LEU A 217 -3.18 1.61 16.46
CA LEU A 217 -2.38 1.38 15.26
C LEU A 217 -3.07 1.87 13.99
N VAL A 218 -4.34 1.51 13.80
CA VAL A 218 -5.15 1.94 12.65
C VAL A 218 -5.25 3.47 12.62
N GLU A 219 -5.49 4.09 13.78
CA GLU A 219 -5.54 5.54 13.91
C GLU A 219 -4.22 6.22 13.54
N ALA A 220 -3.11 5.74 14.10
CA ALA A 220 -1.79 6.27 13.81
C ALA A 220 -1.42 6.09 12.34
N HIS A 221 -1.67 4.90 11.77
CA HIS A 221 -1.40 4.57 10.37
C HIS A 221 -2.14 5.50 9.40
N SER A 222 -3.40 5.84 9.70
CA SER A 222 -4.18 6.76 8.87
C SER A 222 -3.60 8.17 8.79
N LYS A 223 -2.90 8.61 9.85
CA LYS A 223 -2.30 9.94 9.95
C LYS A 223 -0.89 9.92 9.34
N PHE A 224 -0.16 8.83 9.55
CA PHE A 224 1.13 8.57 8.93
C PHE A 224 1.36 7.04 8.84
N PRO A 225 1.51 6.46 7.64
CA PRO A 225 1.62 5.02 7.48
C PRO A 225 2.84 4.41 8.19
N PHE A 226 2.63 3.26 8.81
CA PHE A 226 3.71 2.37 9.24
C PHE A 226 4.29 1.60 8.05
N THR A 227 5.56 1.21 8.15
CA THR A 227 6.11 0.19 7.25
C THR A 227 5.82 -1.21 7.79
N LEU A 228 5.69 -2.20 6.90
CA LEU A 228 5.53 -3.60 7.32
C LEU A 228 6.72 -4.12 8.13
N THR A 229 7.91 -3.55 7.94
CA THR A 229 9.09 -3.86 8.74
C THR A 229 8.93 -3.41 10.19
N GLU A 230 8.37 -2.22 10.43
CA GLU A 230 8.07 -1.74 11.79
C GLU A 230 7.00 -2.63 12.44
N LEU A 231 5.93 -2.94 11.70
CA LEU A 231 4.86 -3.79 12.22
C LEU A 231 5.33 -5.23 12.51
N LYS A 232 6.40 -5.70 11.86
CA LYS A 232 7.01 -7.00 12.17
C LYS A 232 7.46 -7.09 13.64
N ASP A 233 7.96 -6.00 14.20
CA ASP A 233 8.45 -5.99 15.59
C ASP A 233 7.31 -6.11 16.62
N LEU A 234 6.09 -5.72 16.25
CA LEU A 234 4.89 -5.98 17.06
C LEU A 234 4.68 -7.48 17.27
N PHE A 235 4.95 -8.29 16.26
CA PHE A 235 4.75 -9.75 16.29
C PHE A 235 5.97 -10.53 16.80
N ARG A 236 7.13 -9.86 16.90
CA ARG A 236 8.36 -10.44 17.43
C ARG A 236 8.32 -10.45 18.96
N GLY A 237 7.86 -11.55 19.54
CA GLY A 237 7.89 -11.75 20.98
C GLY A 237 6.80 -12.67 21.49
N LYS A 238 6.61 -12.66 22.80
CA LYS A 238 5.73 -13.54 23.56
C LYS A 238 4.92 -12.70 24.56
N GLY A 239 3.65 -13.05 24.78
CA GLY A 239 2.82 -12.39 25.79
C GLY A 239 2.38 -10.97 25.40
N ASP A 240 2.34 -10.07 26.38
CA ASP A 240 1.90 -8.66 26.22
C ASP A 240 2.84 -7.86 25.33
N ARG A 241 2.26 -7.05 24.45
CA ARG A 241 2.93 -6.25 23.41
C ARG A 241 2.86 -4.75 23.66
N SER A 242 2.35 -4.33 24.82
CA SER A 242 2.12 -2.93 25.15
C SER A 242 3.38 -2.05 24.99
N THR A 243 4.55 -2.50 25.47
CA THR A 243 5.80 -1.72 25.34
C THR A 243 6.25 -1.56 23.89
N GLN A 244 6.23 -2.63 23.09
CA GLN A 244 6.63 -2.55 21.69
C GLN A 244 5.66 -1.70 20.86
N LEU A 245 4.38 -1.72 21.23
CA LEU A 245 3.38 -0.83 20.66
C LEU A 245 3.70 0.64 20.99
N GLU A 246 3.98 0.96 22.26
CA GLU A 246 4.32 2.33 22.67
C GLU A 246 5.56 2.86 21.94
N ASP A 247 6.60 2.04 21.81
CA ASP A 247 7.79 2.38 21.03
C ASP A 247 7.44 2.67 19.56
N LEU A 248 6.64 1.80 18.95
CA LEU A 248 6.23 1.91 17.55
C LEU A 248 5.35 3.16 17.30
N LEU A 249 4.41 3.46 18.20
CA LEU A 249 3.59 4.67 18.16
C LEU A 249 4.44 5.94 18.35
N THR A 250 5.43 5.90 19.25
CA THR A 250 6.36 7.02 19.48
C THR A 250 7.21 7.29 18.25
N GLN A 251 7.73 6.24 17.59
CA GLN A 251 8.46 6.36 16.33
C GLN A 251 7.58 6.92 15.20
N ASN A 252 6.31 6.51 15.12
CA ASN A 252 5.35 7.08 14.17
C ASN A 252 5.09 8.57 14.41
N LEU A 253 4.86 8.95 15.67
CA LEU A 253 4.65 10.34 16.05
C LEU A 253 5.87 11.22 15.69
N SER A 254 7.09 10.74 15.99
CA SER A 254 8.33 11.45 15.65
C SER A 254 8.45 11.71 14.14
N ARG A 255 8.11 10.71 13.30
CA ARG A 255 8.13 10.87 11.84
C ARG A 255 7.01 11.77 11.33
N ARG A 256 5.82 11.71 11.95
CA ARG A 256 4.74 12.65 11.63
C ARG A 256 5.15 14.09 11.94
N ASN A 257 5.90 14.31 13.01
CA ASN A 257 6.46 15.63 13.31
C ASN A 257 7.41 16.13 12.21
N LEU A 258 8.07 15.23 11.45
CA LEU A 258 8.87 15.63 10.28
C LEU A 258 8.01 16.23 9.17
N LEU A 259 6.79 15.73 8.94
CA LEU A 259 5.85 16.34 7.98
C LEU A 259 5.36 17.71 8.45
N GLU A 260 5.12 17.86 9.75
CA GLU A 260 4.78 19.15 10.35
C GLU A 260 5.93 20.15 10.17
N ARG A 261 7.18 19.71 10.41
CA ARG A 261 8.39 20.51 10.14
C ARG A 261 8.49 20.89 8.66
N PHE A 262 8.23 19.97 7.74
CA PHE A 262 8.18 20.26 6.29
C PHE A 262 7.19 21.37 5.95
N ARG A 263 5.98 21.34 6.55
CA ARG A 263 4.97 22.40 6.37
C ARG A 263 5.51 23.75 6.85
N VAL A 264 6.05 23.82 8.06
CA VAL A 264 6.59 25.07 8.63
C VAL A 264 7.71 25.63 7.77
N VAL A 265 8.61 24.79 7.25
CA VAL A 265 9.67 25.22 6.34
C VAL A 265 9.12 25.93 5.10
N ILE A 266 8.07 25.38 4.47
CA ILE A 266 7.43 25.99 3.30
C ILE A 266 6.73 27.32 3.67
N GLU A 267 6.06 27.38 4.82
CA GLU A 267 5.42 28.60 5.31
C GLU A 267 6.44 29.72 5.55
N GLU A 268 7.59 29.38 6.13
CA GLU A 268 8.66 30.34 6.39
C GLU A 268 9.40 30.76 5.11
N MET A 269 9.55 29.86 4.12
CA MET A 269 10.01 30.22 2.76
C MET A 269 9.07 31.24 2.11
N GLN A 270 7.76 31.01 2.19
CA GLN A 270 6.75 31.93 1.67
C GLN A 270 6.81 33.28 2.39
N SER A 271 6.86 33.26 3.73
CA SER A 271 6.99 34.47 4.53
C SER A 271 8.22 35.29 4.13
N LEU A 272 9.39 34.66 3.98
CA LEU A 272 10.61 35.37 3.58
C LEU A 272 10.49 35.95 2.17
N GLN A 273 9.96 35.17 1.22
CA GLN A 273 9.72 35.64 -0.14
C GLN A 273 8.74 36.81 -0.18
N ASP A 274 7.66 36.79 0.60
CA ASP A 274 6.68 37.88 0.62
C ASP A 274 7.29 39.20 1.13
N HIS A 275 8.28 39.12 2.01
CA HIS A 275 8.95 40.30 2.58
C HIS A 275 10.15 40.78 1.75
N LEU A 276 10.97 39.85 1.21
CA LEU A 276 12.26 40.16 0.58
C LEU A 276 12.28 39.90 -0.93
N GLY A 277 11.25 39.26 -1.48
CA GLY A 277 11.17 38.79 -2.86
C GLY A 277 11.90 37.47 -3.12
N TYR A 278 12.68 36.97 -2.15
CA TYR A 278 13.43 35.71 -2.21
C TYR A 278 13.74 35.23 -0.78
N PHE A 279 14.27 34.01 -0.66
CA PHE A 279 14.87 33.52 0.57
C PHE A 279 16.24 32.92 0.29
N THR A 280 17.14 32.97 1.28
CA THR A 280 18.40 32.22 1.29
C THR A 280 18.34 31.11 2.31
N PHE A 281 19.25 30.13 2.19
CA PHE A 281 19.41 29.10 3.21
C PHE A 281 19.58 29.71 4.61
N ASP A 282 20.47 30.69 4.76
CA ASP A 282 20.78 31.30 6.05
C ASP A 282 19.59 32.08 6.62
N SER A 283 18.86 32.81 5.77
CA SER A 283 17.65 33.54 6.19
C SER A 283 16.55 32.63 6.70
N LEU A 284 16.46 31.42 6.14
CA LEU A 284 15.47 30.40 6.50
C LEU A 284 15.89 29.65 7.76
N ALA A 285 17.15 29.22 7.84
CA ALA A 285 17.70 28.53 9.00
C ALA A 285 17.66 29.40 10.27
N GLY A 286 17.77 30.72 10.12
CA GLY A 286 17.69 31.67 11.24
C GLY A 286 16.28 32.03 11.71
N ARG A 287 15.21 31.47 11.13
CA ARG A 287 13.83 31.80 11.53
C ARG A 287 13.50 31.23 12.89
N GLU A 288 12.86 32.02 13.74
CA GLU A 288 12.49 31.63 15.12
C GLU A 288 11.70 30.32 15.16
N LYS A 289 10.73 30.11 14.26
CA LYS A 289 9.97 28.86 14.21
C LYS A 289 10.79 27.66 13.77
N ILE A 290 11.79 27.86 12.90
CA ILE A 290 12.68 26.80 12.42
C ILE A 290 13.60 26.36 13.56
N VAL A 291 14.20 27.32 14.26
CA VAL A 291 15.04 27.09 15.44
C VAL A 291 14.21 26.47 16.58
N GLY A 292 13.02 27.01 16.85
CA GLY A 292 12.14 26.54 17.93
C GLY A 292 11.62 25.11 17.75
N LEU A 293 11.55 24.62 16.52
CA LEU A 293 11.17 23.23 16.20
C LEU A 293 12.37 22.28 16.06
N ASP A 294 13.59 22.78 16.28
CA ASP A 294 14.85 22.05 16.12
C ASP A 294 14.96 21.40 14.72
N ILE A 295 14.69 22.18 13.68
CA ILE A 295 14.81 21.72 12.29
C ILE A 295 16.27 21.88 11.85
N GLY A 296 16.91 20.76 11.52
CA GLY A 296 18.32 20.73 11.18
C GLY A 296 18.63 21.40 9.84
N THR A 297 19.87 21.85 9.68
CA THR A 297 20.37 22.42 8.41
C THR A 297 20.28 21.43 7.26
N GLU A 298 20.55 20.15 7.51
CA GLU A 298 20.40 19.08 6.51
C GLU A 298 18.93 18.85 6.13
N ASP A 299 17.99 18.93 7.07
CA ASP A 299 16.55 18.82 6.77
C ASP A 299 16.13 19.91 5.79
N ILE A 300 16.52 21.17 6.04
CA ILE A 300 16.24 22.29 5.13
C ILE A 300 16.83 22.03 3.74
N LYS A 301 18.06 21.49 3.64
CA LYS A 301 18.68 21.15 2.36
C LYS A 301 17.93 20.05 1.63
N TYR A 302 17.50 18.99 2.32
CA TYR A 302 16.70 17.92 1.74
C TYR A 302 15.38 18.44 1.21
N ILE A 303 14.71 19.33 1.95
CA ILE A 303 13.46 19.97 1.55
C ILE A 303 13.66 20.82 0.29
N ILE A 304 14.65 21.70 0.28
CA ILE A 304 14.97 22.51 -0.91
C ILE A 304 15.27 21.61 -2.11
N SER A 305 16.04 20.55 -1.92
CA SER A 305 16.41 19.61 -2.98
C SER A 305 15.19 18.84 -3.54
N LEU A 306 14.29 18.38 -2.67
CA LEU A 306 13.02 17.76 -3.05
C LEU A 306 12.18 18.74 -3.88
N LEU A 307 12.02 19.98 -3.42
CA LEU A 307 11.20 20.97 -4.10
C LEU A 307 11.83 21.47 -5.42
N LYS A 308 13.15 21.33 -5.60
CA LYS A 308 13.85 21.61 -6.86
C LYS A 308 13.65 20.51 -7.92
N LEU A 309 13.10 19.33 -7.58
CA LEU A 309 12.90 18.26 -8.56
C LEU A 309 12.03 18.75 -9.73
N PRO A 310 12.37 18.46 -11.00
CA PRO A 310 11.70 19.07 -12.16
C PRO A 310 10.19 18.85 -12.24
N PHE A 311 9.68 17.74 -11.71
CA PHE A 311 8.24 17.42 -11.74
C PHE A 311 7.47 18.03 -10.56
N ILE A 312 8.16 18.49 -9.51
CA ILE A 312 7.57 19.30 -8.43
C ILE A 312 7.71 20.78 -8.80
N ASN A 313 8.93 21.18 -9.19
CA ASN A 313 9.34 22.53 -9.57
C ASN A 313 8.73 23.57 -8.62
N GLY A 314 8.88 23.33 -7.32
CA GLY A 314 8.31 24.15 -6.25
C GLY A 314 9.27 25.20 -5.71
N VAL A 315 10.58 25.00 -5.92
CA VAL A 315 11.63 25.98 -5.60
C VAL A 315 12.51 26.18 -6.84
N LYS A 316 12.81 27.44 -7.15
CA LYS A 316 13.77 27.83 -8.19
C LYS A 316 14.89 28.67 -7.61
N GLU A 317 16.12 28.34 -7.96
CA GLU A 317 17.29 29.14 -7.65
C GLU A 317 17.47 30.23 -8.71
N ILE A 318 17.52 31.50 -8.29
CA ILE A 318 17.62 32.67 -9.17
C ILE A 318 19.05 33.20 -9.28
N SER A 319 19.85 33.00 -8.24
CA SER A 319 21.28 33.26 -8.17
C SER A 319 21.87 32.42 -7.05
N GLU A 320 23.19 32.40 -6.91
CA GLU A 320 23.87 31.64 -5.86
C GLU A 320 23.23 31.85 -4.48
N ASN A 321 22.73 30.76 -3.90
CA ASN A 321 22.06 30.72 -2.59
C ASN A 321 20.81 31.61 -2.44
N LYS A 322 20.18 32.05 -3.55
CA LYS A 322 18.91 32.78 -3.54
C LYS A 322 17.83 31.99 -4.25
N TYR A 323 16.74 31.73 -3.53
CA TYR A 323 15.66 30.87 -3.96
C TYR A 323 14.33 31.62 -3.95
N ILE A 324 13.41 31.14 -4.80
CA ILE A 324 12.01 31.54 -4.79
C ILE A 324 11.11 30.29 -4.79
N LEU A 325 9.98 30.36 -4.10
CA LEU A 325 8.86 29.47 -4.29
C LEU A 325 8.15 29.84 -5.59
N THR A 326 8.00 28.86 -6.46
CA THR A 326 7.36 28.98 -7.78
C THR A 326 5.88 28.61 -7.77
N ILE A 327 5.43 27.93 -6.71
CA ILE A 327 4.05 27.47 -6.52
C ILE A 327 3.65 27.67 -5.06
N ARG A 328 2.34 27.78 -4.79
CA ARG A 328 1.83 27.88 -3.42
C ARG A 328 1.71 26.48 -2.81
N ILE A 329 1.66 26.40 -1.48
CA ILE A 329 1.52 25.14 -0.74
C ILE A 329 0.31 24.31 -1.18
N LYS A 330 -0.82 24.94 -1.54
CA LYS A 330 -2.02 24.25 -2.06
C LYS A 330 -1.77 23.59 -3.41
N ASP A 331 -1.04 24.28 -4.29
CA ASP A 331 -0.71 23.78 -5.63
C ASP A 331 0.31 22.63 -5.52
N MET A 332 1.26 22.72 -4.58
CA MET A 332 2.20 21.66 -4.24
C MET A 332 1.52 20.40 -3.72
N ALA A 333 0.55 20.53 -2.82
CA ALA A 333 -0.24 19.40 -2.32
C ALA A 333 -0.98 18.68 -3.47
N ASN A 334 -1.54 19.44 -4.42
CA ASN A 334 -2.17 18.88 -5.61
C ASN A 334 -1.16 18.11 -6.49
N ILE A 335 0.06 18.63 -6.67
CA ILE A 335 1.12 17.91 -7.41
C ILE A 335 1.46 16.58 -6.71
N PHE A 336 1.65 16.57 -5.39
CA PHE A 336 1.91 15.33 -4.65
C PHE A 336 0.75 14.32 -4.77
N CYS A 337 -0.49 14.79 -4.74
CA CYS A 337 -1.66 13.93 -4.97
C CYS A 337 -1.67 13.34 -6.40
N GLN A 338 -1.35 14.14 -7.42
CA GLN A 338 -1.24 13.66 -8.80
C GLN A 338 -0.13 12.63 -8.97
N ILE A 339 1.03 12.84 -8.35
CA ILE A 339 2.14 11.88 -8.33
C ILE A 339 1.67 10.57 -7.66
N SER A 340 1.00 10.66 -6.52
CA SER A 340 0.44 9.49 -5.83
C SER A 340 -0.50 8.69 -6.74
N ASN A 341 -1.47 9.36 -7.38
CA ASN A 341 -2.40 8.72 -8.30
C ASN A 341 -1.70 8.12 -9.53
N LEU A 342 -0.64 8.76 -10.03
CA LEU A 342 0.17 8.22 -11.13
C LEU A 342 0.88 6.93 -10.72
N LEU A 343 1.44 6.87 -9.51
CA LEU A 343 2.12 5.67 -9.01
C LEU A 343 1.17 4.48 -8.89
N ILE A 344 -0.06 4.71 -8.42
CA ILE A 344 -1.08 3.67 -8.28
C ILE A 344 -1.63 3.23 -9.64
N SER A 345 -1.95 4.17 -10.54
CA SER A 345 -2.53 3.87 -11.87
C SER A 345 -1.57 3.14 -12.84
N LEU A 346 -0.27 3.10 -12.54
CA LEU A 346 0.70 2.34 -13.33
C LEU A 346 0.64 0.83 -13.06
N GLU A 347 0.13 0.38 -11.91
CA GLU A 347 -0.12 -1.05 -11.63
C GLU A 347 -1.36 -1.57 -12.36
N GLU A 348 -2.34 -0.71 -12.65
CA GLU A 348 -3.57 -1.05 -13.39
C GLU A 348 -3.42 -1.00 -14.92
N LYS A 349 -2.21 -0.81 -15.46
CA LYS A 349 -1.95 -1.01 -16.90
C LYS A 349 -2.00 -2.51 -17.24
N LYS A 350 -3.24 -3.02 -17.30
CA LYS A 350 -3.77 -4.10 -18.12
C LYS A 350 -2.73 -5.13 -18.57
N GLU A 351 -2.85 -6.33 -18.01
CA GLU A 351 -2.98 -7.51 -18.87
C GLU A 351 -3.83 -7.12 -20.08
N LEU A 352 -3.18 -6.95 -21.23
CA LEU A 352 -3.83 -6.69 -22.50
C LEU A 352 -4.70 -7.90 -22.82
N ILE A 353 -5.93 -7.89 -22.33
CA ILE A 353 -7.04 -8.61 -22.95
C ILE A 353 -7.24 -7.91 -24.30
N LEU A 354 -6.59 -8.47 -25.32
CA LEU A 354 -6.88 -8.12 -26.71
C LEU A 354 -8.36 -8.45 -26.97
N PRO A 355 -9.14 -7.52 -27.55
CA PRO A 355 -10.50 -7.83 -27.96
C PRO A 355 -10.49 -8.96 -29.01
N PRO A 356 -11.57 -9.76 -29.12
CA PRO A 356 -11.65 -10.80 -30.13
C PRO A 356 -11.69 -10.12 -31.50
N SER A 357 -10.54 -10.08 -32.17
CA SER A 357 -10.47 -9.69 -33.56
C SER A 357 -10.87 -10.88 -34.43
N SER A 358 -11.89 -10.62 -35.23
CA SER A 358 -12.44 -11.50 -36.24
C SER A 358 -11.39 -11.85 -37.30
N HIS A 359 -11.37 -13.13 -37.66
CA HIS A 359 -10.80 -13.72 -38.87
C HIS A 359 -9.46 -13.16 -39.36
N ILE A 360 -8.35 -13.66 -38.80
CA ILE A 360 -7.08 -13.74 -39.53
C ILE A 360 -6.47 -15.13 -39.30
N ARG A 361 -6.01 -15.69 -40.42
CA ARG A 361 -5.52 -17.06 -40.65
C ARG A 361 -4.57 -17.58 -39.57
N GLU A 362 -4.67 -18.88 -39.32
CA GLU A 362 -3.73 -19.66 -38.53
C GLU A 362 -2.30 -19.50 -39.06
N GLU A 363 -1.47 -18.82 -38.28
CA GLU A 363 -0.01 -18.90 -38.32
C GLU A 363 0.49 -19.16 -36.88
N PRO A 364 1.64 -19.83 -36.71
CA PRO A 364 1.88 -20.70 -35.57
C PRO A 364 2.13 -19.93 -34.27
N VAL A 365 1.57 -20.46 -33.19
CA VAL A 365 1.73 -20.09 -31.77
C VAL A 365 3.02 -19.30 -31.48
N LEU A 366 2.87 -18.04 -31.10
CA LEU A 366 3.94 -17.19 -30.59
C LEU A 366 4.62 -17.91 -29.41
N LYS A 367 5.82 -18.45 -29.61
CA LYS A 367 6.59 -19.09 -28.53
C LYS A 367 6.87 -18.07 -27.43
N LYS A 368 6.40 -18.33 -26.20
CA LYS A 368 6.75 -17.57 -25.00
C LYS A 368 8.28 -17.43 -24.92
N LYS A 369 8.76 -16.20 -24.73
CA LYS A 369 10.19 -15.86 -24.74
C LYS A 369 10.79 -16.16 -23.36
N LEU A 370 11.40 -17.33 -23.20
CA LEU A 370 12.19 -17.68 -22.01
C LEU A 370 13.32 -16.66 -21.80
N VAL A 371 13.57 -16.25 -20.55
CA VAL A 371 14.74 -15.40 -20.21
C VAL A 371 16.00 -16.24 -20.06
N SER A 372 15.84 -17.49 -19.61
CA SER A 372 16.91 -18.48 -19.56
C SER A 372 17.53 -18.68 -20.94
N LYS A 373 18.87 -18.78 -20.96
CA LYS A 373 19.61 -19.20 -22.15
C LYS A 373 19.37 -20.67 -22.51
N TYR A 374 18.84 -21.46 -21.58
CA TYR A 374 18.58 -22.89 -21.76
C TYR A 374 17.21 -23.09 -22.38
N PHE A 375 17.09 -24.05 -23.30
CA PHE A 375 15.84 -24.33 -24.02
C PHE A 375 15.48 -25.82 -24.09
N LYS A 376 16.39 -26.70 -23.64
CA LYS A 376 16.18 -28.15 -23.59
C LYS A 376 17.08 -28.74 -22.50
N TRP A 377 16.62 -29.79 -21.85
CA TRP A 377 17.43 -30.54 -20.89
C TRP A 377 17.07 -32.04 -20.93
N ASN A 378 17.99 -32.87 -20.47
CA ASN A 378 17.77 -34.30 -20.24
C ASN A 378 18.72 -34.86 -19.17
N ILE A 379 18.51 -36.10 -18.75
CA ILE A 379 19.43 -36.83 -17.87
C ILE A 379 20.33 -37.72 -18.74
N ARG A 380 21.64 -37.64 -18.54
CA ARG A 380 22.63 -38.52 -19.18
C ARG A 380 23.57 -39.08 -18.12
N GLY A 381 23.49 -40.40 -17.91
CA GLY A 381 24.24 -41.07 -16.85
C GLY A 381 23.91 -40.46 -15.48
N HIS A 382 24.94 -40.00 -14.76
CA HIS A 382 24.82 -39.39 -13.43
C HIS A 382 24.73 -37.85 -13.45
N SER A 383 24.44 -37.25 -14.61
CA SER A 383 24.34 -35.80 -14.77
C SER A 383 23.03 -35.36 -15.40
N VAL A 384 22.50 -34.26 -14.89
CA VAL A 384 21.55 -33.41 -15.60
C VAL A 384 22.33 -32.64 -16.65
N VAL A 385 21.84 -32.62 -17.89
CA VAL A 385 22.45 -31.93 -19.02
C VAL A 385 21.44 -30.92 -19.58
N ALA A 386 21.83 -29.63 -19.63
CA ALA A 386 21.00 -28.58 -20.22
C ALA A 386 21.70 -27.95 -21.43
N ILE A 387 20.94 -27.74 -22.49
CA ILE A 387 21.41 -27.15 -23.75
C ILE A 387 21.12 -25.66 -23.73
N ALA A 388 22.18 -24.85 -23.83
CA ALA A 388 22.15 -23.40 -23.77
C ALA A 388 22.37 -22.76 -25.16
N LYS A 389 21.89 -21.51 -25.34
CA LYS A 389 22.00 -20.66 -26.54
C LYS A 389 21.50 -21.36 -27.81
N LYS A 390 20.22 -21.20 -28.13
CA LYS A 390 19.57 -21.84 -29.29
C LYS A 390 20.28 -21.59 -30.63
N ASP A 391 20.84 -20.40 -30.83
CA ASP A 391 21.52 -20.02 -32.08
C ASP A 391 22.95 -20.60 -32.19
N ASN A 392 23.56 -21.00 -31.07
CA ASN A 392 24.85 -21.71 -31.03
C ASN A 392 24.90 -22.67 -29.83
N PRO A 393 24.29 -23.87 -29.96
CA PRO A 393 24.03 -24.75 -28.83
C PRO A 393 25.30 -25.33 -28.20
N TYR A 394 25.39 -25.26 -26.87
CA TYR A 394 26.38 -26.00 -26.09
C TYR A 394 25.74 -26.60 -24.84
N GLU A 395 26.37 -27.65 -24.32
CA GLU A 395 25.85 -28.42 -23.19
C GLU A 395 26.52 -28.00 -21.88
N HIS A 396 25.71 -27.83 -20.84
CA HIS A 396 26.15 -27.73 -19.46
C HIS A 396 25.79 -29.00 -18.70
N TYR A 397 26.72 -29.45 -17.88
CA TYR A 397 26.62 -30.68 -17.11
C TYR A 397 26.56 -30.36 -15.62
N CYS A 398 25.57 -30.92 -14.93
CA CYS A 398 25.47 -30.84 -13.48
C CYS A 398 25.22 -32.24 -12.92
N PRO A 399 26.15 -32.81 -12.11
CA PRO A 399 25.89 -34.06 -11.42
C PRO A 399 24.58 -34.03 -10.64
N ILE A 400 23.80 -35.12 -10.71
CA ILE A 400 22.45 -35.19 -10.13
C ILE A 400 22.47 -34.83 -8.64
N ALA A 401 23.46 -35.30 -7.88
CA ALA A 401 23.63 -34.96 -6.47
C ALA A 401 23.74 -33.45 -6.23
N HIS A 402 24.56 -32.74 -7.03
CA HIS A 402 24.70 -31.29 -6.92
C HIS A 402 23.40 -30.58 -7.31
N PHE A 403 22.73 -31.07 -8.36
CA PHE A 403 21.50 -30.48 -8.85
C PHE A 403 20.39 -30.55 -7.79
N HIS A 404 20.30 -31.66 -7.06
CA HIS A 404 19.37 -31.78 -5.93
C HIS A 404 19.64 -30.74 -4.84
N ILE A 405 20.88 -30.59 -4.38
CA ILE A 405 21.21 -29.59 -3.36
C ILE A 405 20.88 -28.17 -3.83
N ILE A 406 21.15 -27.85 -5.09
CA ILE A 406 20.80 -26.54 -5.66
C ILE A 406 19.29 -26.33 -5.71
N LEU A 407 18.51 -27.35 -6.11
CA LEU A 407 17.06 -27.28 -6.11
C LEU A 407 16.48 -27.14 -4.69
N GLU A 408 17.05 -27.85 -3.71
CA GLU A 408 16.68 -27.69 -2.30
C GLU A 408 16.93 -26.26 -1.83
N LYS A 409 18.08 -25.66 -2.18
CA LYS A 409 18.35 -24.24 -1.87
C LYS A 409 17.42 -23.27 -2.58
N ILE A 410 17.03 -23.56 -3.83
CA ILE A 410 16.02 -22.76 -4.55
C ILE A 410 14.67 -22.83 -3.84
N ILE A 411 14.25 -24.02 -3.41
CA ILE A 411 13.01 -24.20 -2.66
C ILE A 411 13.09 -23.52 -1.30
N GLU A 412 14.20 -23.66 -0.59
CA GLU A 412 14.46 -22.98 0.69
C GLU A 412 14.36 -21.46 0.53
N ALA A 413 14.94 -20.91 -0.53
CA ALA A 413 14.81 -19.49 -0.86
C ALA A 413 13.36 -19.08 -1.12
N PHE A 414 12.59 -19.87 -1.87
CA PHE A 414 11.18 -19.58 -2.12
C PHE A 414 10.27 -19.74 -0.89
N LYS A 415 10.72 -20.41 0.17
CA LYS A 415 9.97 -20.48 1.43
C LYS A 415 10.01 -19.16 2.21
N SER A 416 11.07 -18.38 2.05
CA SER A 416 11.25 -17.08 2.73
C SER A 416 11.08 -15.88 1.81
N GLN A 417 11.13 -16.08 0.49
CA GLN A 417 11.14 -15.02 -0.52
C GLN A 417 10.20 -15.30 -1.69
N ASN A 418 9.42 -14.31 -2.11
CA ASN A 418 8.51 -14.43 -3.25
C ASN A 418 9.22 -14.31 -4.61
N VAL A 419 10.37 -13.64 -4.63
CA VAL A 419 11.21 -13.42 -5.80
C VAL A 419 12.63 -13.82 -5.45
N ILE A 420 13.24 -14.66 -6.29
CA ILE A 420 14.63 -15.07 -6.12
C ILE A 420 15.45 -14.70 -7.35
N ASN A 421 16.75 -14.61 -7.18
CA ASN A 421 17.69 -14.40 -8.27
C ASN A 421 18.93 -15.29 -8.11
N THR A 422 19.79 -15.32 -9.13
CA THR A 422 21.00 -16.16 -9.10
C THR A 422 21.96 -15.80 -7.96
N TYR A 423 22.07 -14.51 -7.59
CA TYR A 423 23.00 -14.07 -6.54
C TYR A 423 22.57 -14.57 -5.16
N LEU A 424 21.27 -14.56 -4.87
CA LEU A 424 20.74 -15.10 -3.61
C LEU A 424 21.08 -16.58 -3.45
N ILE A 425 20.79 -17.40 -4.47
CA ILE A 425 21.07 -18.83 -4.39
C ILE A 425 22.58 -19.09 -4.31
N PHE A 426 23.37 -18.24 -4.97
CA PHE A 426 24.83 -18.29 -4.88
C PHE A 426 25.30 -18.07 -3.45
N SER A 427 24.85 -17.01 -2.77
CA SER A 427 25.24 -16.72 -1.39
C SER A 427 24.76 -17.80 -0.42
N MET A 428 23.60 -18.42 -0.66
CA MET A 428 23.11 -19.55 0.16
C MET A 428 23.95 -20.83 0.01
N LEU A 429 24.71 -20.96 -1.08
CA LEU A 429 25.58 -22.10 -1.34
C LEU A 429 27.04 -21.85 -0.95
N GLU A 430 27.44 -20.59 -0.71
CA GLU A 430 28.80 -20.28 -0.24
C GLU A 430 29.06 -20.94 1.12
N GLY A 431 30.18 -21.66 1.22
CA GLY A 431 30.55 -22.43 2.40
C GLY A 431 29.78 -23.75 2.59
N GLN A 432 28.86 -24.11 1.69
CA GLN A 432 28.11 -25.36 1.73
C GLN A 432 28.72 -26.45 0.85
N ASN A 433 28.44 -27.71 1.18
CA ASN A 433 28.80 -28.87 0.36
C ASN A 433 27.69 -29.21 -0.64
N LEU A 434 28.06 -29.49 -1.90
CA LEU A 434 27.12 -29.94 -2.94
C LEU A 434 26.94 -31.48 -2.98
N SER A 435 27.85 -32.22 -2.34
CA SER A 435 27.75 -33.66 -2.05
C SER A 435 28.64 -34.00 -0.86
N SER A 436 28.61 -35.25 -0.37
CA SER A 436 29.52 -35.72 0.70
C SER A 436 30.96 -35.28 0.42
N ASP A 437 31.52 -34.47 1.32
CA ASP A 437 32.87 -33.91 1.29
C ASP A 437 33.27 -33.09 0.06
N ARG A 438 32.30 -32.49 -0.65
CA ARG A 438 32.57 -31.70 -1.85
C ARG A 438 31.98 -30.27 -1.77
N PRO A 439 32.80 -29.25 -1.48
CA PRO A 439 32.32 -27.88 -1.33
C PRO A 439 31.86 -27.27 -2.65
N PHE A 440 30.93 -26.32 -2.57
CA PHE A 440 30.59 -25.43 -3.66
C PHE A 440 31.79 -24.53 -3.99
N LYS A 441 32.23 -24.53 -5.26
CA LYS A 441 33.44 -23.81 -5.69
C LYS A 441 33.18 -22.34 -6.10
N GLY A 442 32.10 -21.75 -5.61
CA GLY A 442 31.76 -20.35 -5.90
C GLY A 442 31.56 -20.08 -7.39
N LYS A 443 32.15 -19.00 -7.91
CA LYS A 443 31.86 -18.43 -9.24
C LYS A 443 32.01 -19.43 -10.40
N ALA A 444 32.94 -20.38 -10.29
CA ALA A 444 33.13 -21.42 -11.30
C ALA A 444 31.92 -22.35 -11.47
N GLU A 445 31.04 -22.41 -10.46
CA GLU A 445 29.86 -23.29 -10.42
C GLU A 445 28.53 -22.53 -10.45
N GLU A 446 28.57 -21.19 -10.56
CA GLU A 446 27.38 -20.34 -10.69
C GLU A 446 26.49 -20.76 -11.87
N TYR A 447 27.08 -21.32 -12.93
CA TYR A 447 26.32 -21.81 -14.08
C TYR A 447 25.32 -22.93 -13.71
N LYS A 448 25.58 -23.71 -12.66
CA LYS A 448 24.70 -24.78 -12.17
C LYS A 448 23.43 -24.21 -11.54
N ILE A 449 23.54 -23.07 -10.87
CA ILE A 449 22.40 -22.32 -10.33
C ILE A 449 21.55 -21.79 -11.49
N ARG A 450 22.19 -21.12 -12.46
CA ARG A 450 21.50 -20.62 -13.66
C ARG A 450 20.85 -21.76 -14.45
N MET A 451 21.49 -22.93 -14.49
CA MET A 451 20.98 -24.14 -15.11
C MET A 451 19.74 -24.67 -14.40
N ALA A 452 19.73 -24.74 -13.07
CA ALA A 452 18.58 -25.16 -12.30
C ALA A 452 17.37 -24.22 -12.48
N LEU A 453 17.58 -22.91 -12.33
CA LEU A 453 16.52 -21.91 -12.56
C LEU A 453 16.00 -21.96 -14.01
N GLY A 454 16.90 -22.14 -14.98
CA GLY A 454 16.51 -22.26 -16.38
C GLY A 454 15.73 -23.53 -16.70
N ILE A 455 16.02 -24.65 -16.03
CA ILE A 455 15.23 -25.89 -16.16
C ILE A 455 13.84 -25.68 -15.55
N LEU A 456 13.74 -25.10 -14.36
CA LEU A 456 12.44 -24.79 -13.75
C LEU A 456 11.60 -23.84 -14.62
N GLU A 457 12.23 -22.90 -15.33
CA GLU A 457 11.54 -22.01 -16.28
C GLU A 457 11.05 -22.76 -17.53
N ILE A 458 11.86 -23.68 -18.08
CA ILE A 458 11.46 -24.55 -19.20
C ILE A 458 10.22 -25.39 -18.84
N GLU A 459 10.17 -25.87 -17.60
CA GLU A 459 9.10 -26.71 -17.06
C GLU A 459 7.89 -25.89 -16.58
N GLU A 460 7.89 -24.57 -16.81
CA GLU A 460 6.84 -23.63 -16.40
C GLU A 460 6.56 -23.63 -14.87
N LEU A 461 7.51 -24.05 -14.04
CA LEU A 461 7.39 -24.06 -12.58
C LEU A 461 7.70 -22.68 -11.98
N VAL A 462 8.61 -21.95 -12.62
CA VAL A 462 8.92 -20.55 -12.30
C VAL A 462 8.77 -19.69 -13.54
N ARG A 463 8.53 -18.39 -13.34
CA ARG A 463 8.43 -17.40 -14.42
C ARG A 463 9.32 -16.19 -14.14
N TRP A 464 9.88 -15.64 -15.21
CA TRP A 464 10.65 -14.40 -15.17
C TRP A 464 9.78 -13.21 -14.74
N THR A 465 10.30 -12.34 -13.87
CA THR A 465 9.58 -11.14 -13.39
C THR A 465 9.59 -9.97 -14.38
N GLY A 466 10.49 -9.98 -15.37
CA GLY A 466 10.77 -8.83 -16.24
C GLY A 466 12.08 -8.11 -15.92
N SER A 467 12.71 -8.39 -14.77
CA SER A 467 14.00 -7.78 -14.39
C SER A 467 15.18 -8.43 -15.13
N LYS A 468 16.04 -7.61 -15.76
CA LYS A 468 17.21 -8.11 -16.52
C LYS A 468 18.52 -8.09 -15.72
N ARG A 469 18.58 -7.31 -14.63
CA ARG A 469 19.78 -7.12 -13.79
C ARG A 469 19.35 -6.79 -12.34
N PRO A 470 19.34 -7.78 -11.42
CA PRO A 470 19.58 -9.21 -11.67
C PRO A 470 18.41 -9.86 -12.43
N ILE A 471 18.64 -11.05 -13.02
CA ILE A 471 17.52 -11.86 -13.55
C ILE A 471 16.79 -12.48 -12.35
N GLU A 472 15.49 -12.22 -12.28
CA GLU A 472 14.62 -12.60 -11.17
C GLU A 472 13.51 -13.55 -11.61
N TYR A 473 13.17 -14.47 -10.72
CA TYR A 473 12.14 -15.48 -10.92
C TYR A 473 11.14 -15.45 -9.77
N LYS A 474 9.85 -15.65 -10.09
CA LYS A 474 8.79 -15.93 -9.13
C LYS A 474 8.18 -17.30 -9.42
N LEU A 475 7.53 -17.89 -8.42
CA LEU A 475 6.75 -19.11 -8.61
C LEU A 475 5.65 -18.87 -9.65
N ASN A 476 5.52 -19.83 -10.58
CA ASN A 476 4.42 -19.87 -11.54
C ASN A 476 3.34 -20.87 -11.08
N VAL A 477 3.70 -21.78 -10.19
CA VAL A 477 2.83 -22.79 -9.57
C VAL A 477 3.09 -22.86 -8.06
N PRO A 478 2.17 -23.41 -7.24
CA PRO A 478 2.42 -23.67 -5.83
C PRO A 478 3.72 -24.47 -5.59
N ILE A 479 4.44 -24.16 -4.51
CA ILE A 479 5.76 -24.74 -4.21
C ILE A 479 5.70 -26.28 -4.03
N GLU A 480 4.55 -26.79 -3.61
CA GLU A 480 4.24 -28.22 -3.45
C GLU A 480 4.38 -28.97 -4.79
N ILE A 481 3.98 -28.33 -5.90
CA ILE A 481 4.10 -28.93 -7.24
C ILE A 481 5.57 -29.09 -7.61
N ILE A 482 6.43 -28.13 -7.24
CA ILE A 482 7.87 -28.23 -7.46
C ILE A 482 8.46 -29.38 -6.62
N HIS A 483 8.04 -29.52 -5.36
CA HIS A 483 8.45 -30.62 -4.48
C HIS A 483 8.12 -32.00 -5.07
N GLU A 484 6.94 -32.16 -5.67
CA GLU A 484 6.56 -33.41 -6.34
C GLU A 484 7.27 -33.63 -7.67
N TRP A 485 7.58 -32.55 -8.40
CA TRP A 485 8.22 -32.63 -9.70
C TRP A 485 9.65 -33.18 -9.61
N ILE A 486 10.39 -32.84 -8.55
CA ILE A 486 11.79 -33.25 -8.36
C ILE A 486 11.98 -34.78 -8.38
N PRO A 487 11.35 -35.60 -7.51
CA PRO A 487 11.55 -37.04 -7.49
C PRO A 487 11.01 -37.74 -8.75
N LYS A 488 9.98 -37.17 -9.40
CA LYS A 488 9.40 -37.71 -10.64
C LYS A 488 10.37 -37.57 -11.82
N ASN A 489 11.09 -36.46 -11.90
CA ASN A 489 11.88 -36.08 -13.07
C ASN A 489 13.40 -36.18 -12.87
N ILE A 490 13.89 -36.09 -11.63
CA ILE A 490 15.30 -36.18 -11.25
C ILE A 490 15.49 -37.40 -10.33
N LYS A 491 15.77 -38.57 -10.93
CA LYS A 491 15.97 -39.82 -10.18
C LYS A 491 17.38 -39.87 -9.57
N LYS A 492 17.47 -39.87 -8.24
CA LYS A 492 18.63 -40.39 -7.49
C LYS A 492 18.69 -41.90 -7.75
N ARG A 493 19.74 -42.39 -8.42
CA ARG A 493 20.09 -43.81 -8.34
C ARG A 493 21.07 -43.94 -7.18
N GLU A 494 20.74 -44.78 -6.21
CA GLU A 494 21.60 -45.12 -5.07
C GLU A 494 22.96 -45.64 -5.52
#